data_AF-A0A7J6KI95-F1
#
_entry.id   AF-A0A7J6KI95-F1
#
_cell.length_a   1.000
_cell.length_b   1.000
_cell.length_c   1.000
_cell.angle_alpha   90.00
_cell.angle_beta   90.00
_cell.angle_gamma   90.00
#
_symmetry.space_group_name_H-M   'P 1'
#
loop_
_entity.id
_entity.type
_entity.pdbx_description
1 polymer ?
#
loop_
_entity_poly.entity_id
_entity_poly.type
_entity_poly.pdbx_seq_one_letter_code
_entity_poly.pdbx_strand_id
1 'polypeptide(L)'
;MGRKPLLTDAERVSIVKYLAAKKTTLEIARLLGRDHRTVKNYTNNPDKKYTRPTGKYKTSTTTREATRLKRALSTNPLGTSKQVFEAAGIEIKSRSTRCRVLKTIGKNRKASPRPKLTSDHKQRRLDWAMNNMKMEFSKVIWTDESRVSLDGPDGWAR
;
A
#
# COMPACT_ATOMS: atom_id res chain seq x y z
N MET A 1 -27.28 -25.72 -0.76
CA MET A 1 -26.01 -26.35 -1.22
C MET A 1 -25.14 -25.30 -1.90
N GLY A 2 -23.99 -24.94 -1.32
CA GLY A 2 -23.09 -23.93 -1.91
C GLY A 2 -22.44 -24.39 -3.21
N ARG A 3 -22.15 -23.47 -4.13
CA ARG A 3 -21.46 -23.78 -5.40
C ARG A 3 -20.03 -24.29 -5.14
N LYS A 4 -19.69 -25.47 -5.66
CA LYS A 4 -18.33 -26.06 -5.58
C LYS A 4 -17.27 -25.14 -6.23
N PRO A 5 -15.99 -25.23 -5.80
CA PRO A 5 -14.85 -24.52 -6.42
C PRO A 5 -14.78 -24.77 -7.93
N LEU A 6 -14.05 -23.92 -8.66
CA LEU A 6 -13.78 -24.13 -10.08
C LEU A 6 -13.00 -25.45 -10.29
N LEU A 7 -12.98 -25.96 -11.52
CA LEU A 7 -12.16 -27.11 -11.89
C LEU A 7 -10.68 -26.80 -11.65
N THR A 8 -10.02 -27.66 -10.88
CA THR A 8 -8.56 -27.61 -10.69
C THR A 8 -7.84 -28.12 -11.94
N ASP A 9 -6.56 -27.81 -12.07
CA ASP A 9 -5.79 -28.26 -13.24
C ASP A 9 -5.65 -29.79 -13.27
N ALA A 10 -5.56 -30.45 -12.12
CA ALA A 10 -5.57 -31.92 -12.04
C ALA A 10 -6.90 -32.53 -12.52
N GLU A 11 -8.04 -31.91 -12.18
CA GLU A 11 -9.35 -32.33 -12.68
C GLU A 11 -9.47 -32.10 -14.19
N ARG A 12 -8.93 -31.00 -14.72
CA ARG A 12 -8.90 -30.73 -16.17
C ARG A 12 -8.10 -31.79 -16.92
N VAL A 13 -6.90 -32.12 -16.45
CA VAL A 13 -6.07 -33.19 -17.02
C VAL A 13 -6.81 -34.54 -16.97
N SER A 14 -7.49 -34.83 -15.87
CA SER A 14 -8.29 -36.04 -15.73
C SER A 14 -9.45 -36.09 -16.73
N ILE A 15 -10.14 -34.96 -16.97
CA ILE A 15 -11.19 -34.86 -17.99
C ILE A 15 -10.62 -35.15 -19.38
N VAL A 16 -9.48 -34.54 -19.75
CA VAL A 16 -8.82 -34.78 -21.05
C VAL A 16 -8.45 -36.26 -21.19
N LYS A 17 -7.90 -36.88 -20.15
CA LYS A 17 -7.57 -38.31 -20.12
C LYS A 17 -8.81 -39.20 -20.33
N TYR A 18 -9.92 -38.90 -19.67
CA TYR A 18 -11.14 -39.70 -19.80
C TYR A 18 -11.87 -39.49 -21.13
N LEU A 19 -11.75 -38.29 -21.72
CA LEU A 19 -12.24 -38.02 -23.07
C LEU A 19 -11.46 -38.81 -24.13
N ALA A 20 -10.13 -38.89 -23.99
CA ALA A 20 -9.30 -39.74 -24.86
C ALA A 20 -9.70 -41.22 -24.77
N ALA A 21 -10.13 -41.67 -23.58
CA ALA A 21 -10.67 -43.01 -23.34
C ALA A 21 -12.15 -43.17 -23.79
N LYS A 22 -12.71 -42.22 -24.55
CA LYS A 22 -14.09 -42.22 -25.09
C LYS A 22 -15.21 -42.37 -24.04
N LYS A 23 -14.96 -41.99 -22.79
CA LYS A 23 -16.01 -41.96 -21.76
C LYS A 23 -16.99 -40.82 -22.00
N THR A 24 -18.25 -41.04 -21.64
CA THR A 24 -19.26 -39.99 -21.76
C THR A 24 -19.03 -38.90 -20.71
N THR A 25 -19.41 -37.66 -21.01
CA THR A 25 -19.28 -36.53 -20.06
C THR A 25 -20.02 -36.79 -18.73
N LEU A 26 -21.08 -37.59 -18.76
CA LEU A 26 -21.89 -37.94 -17.60
C LEU A 26 -21.17 -38.95 -16.69
N GLU A 27 -20.48 -39.93 -17.27
CA GLU A 27 -19.61 -40.84 -16.52
C GLU A 27 -18.41 -40.12 -15.93
N ILE A 28 -17.79 -39.21 -16.69
CA ILE A 28 -16.67 -38.37 -16.21
C ILE A 28 -17.12 -37.54 -15.00
N ALA A 29 -18.33 -36.98 -15.05
CA ALA A 29 -18.90 -36.21 -13.95
C ALA A 29 -19.10 -37.06 -12.69
N ARG A 30 -19.59 -38.30 -12.82
CA ARG A 30 -19.71 -39.25 -11.70
C ARG A 30 -18.35 -39.62 -11.11
N LEU A 31 -17.37 -39.93 -11.97
CA LEU A 31 -16.00 -40.29 -11.55
C LEU A 31 -15.30 -39.15 -10.79
N LEU A 32 -15.51 -37.90 -11.21
CA LEU A 32 -14.91 -36.72 -10.57
C LEU A 32 -15.77 -36.13 -9.45
N GLY A 33 -16.97 -36.67 -9.19
CA GLY A 33 -17.93 -36.09 -8.24
C GLY A 33 -18.31 -34.64 -8.56
N ARG A 34 -18.30 -34.27 -9.85
CA ARG A 34 -18.62 -32.92 -10.35
C ARG A 34 -19.97 -32.90 -11.04
N ASP A 35 -20.55 -31.70 -11.18
CA ASP A 35 -21.78 -31.52 -11.96
C ASP A 35 -21.46 -31.75 -13.45
N HIS A 36 -22.28 -32.56 -14.12
CA HIS A 36 -22.18 -32.84 -15.55
C HIS A 36 -22.08 -31.57 -16.41
N ARG A 37 -22.82 -30.50 -16.06
CA ARG A 37 -22.76 -29.21 -16.77
C ARG A 37 -21.37 -28.58 -16.69
N THR A 38 -20.64 -28.80 -15.60
CA THR A 38 -19.28 -28.27 -15.42
C THR A 38 -18.31 -28.97 -16.37
N VAL A 39 -18.41 -30.31 -16.47
CA VAL A 39 -17.61 -31.11 -17.41
C VAL A 39 -17.96 -30.73 -18.85
N LYS A 40 -19.26 -30.69 -19.20
CA LYS A 40 -19.75 -30.31 -20.53
C LYS A 40 -19.31 -28.90 -20.95
N ASN A 41 -19.34 -27.94 -20.03
CA ASN A 41 -18.90 -26.57 -20.31
C ASN A 41 -17.39 -26.51 -20.59
N TYR A 42 -16.59 -27.28 -19.84
CA TYR A 42 -15.16 -27.40 -20.07
C TYR A 42 -14.85 -28.11 -21.40
N THR A 43 -15.56 -29.19 -21.75
CA THR A 43 -15.35 -29.89 -23.02
C THR A 43 -15.68 -29.02 -24.23
N ASN A 44 -16.72 -28.19 -24.11
CA ASN A 44 -17.13 -27.29 -25.20
C ASN A 44 -16.18 -26.10 -25.38
N ASN A 45 -15.51 -25.64 -24.31
CA ASN A 45 -14.60 -24.50 -24.34
C ASN A 45 -13.47 -24.68 -23.30
N PRO A 46 -12.42 -25.46 -23.62
CA PRO A 46 -11.36 -25.78 -22.65
C PRO A 46 -10.51 -24.56 -22.28
N ASP A 47 -10.35 -23.60 -23.20
CA ASP A 47 -9.53 -22.39 -22.99
C ASP A 47 -10.24 -21.30 -22.18
N LYS A 48 -11.55 -21.45 -21.94
CA LYS A 48 -12.33 -20.43 -21.25
C LYS A 48 -11.97 -20.40 -19.76
N LYS A 49 -11.26 -19.35 -19.35
CA LYS A 49 -10.99 -19.08 -17.93
C LYS A 49 -12.27 -18.60 -17.23
N TYR A 50 -12.86 -19.48 -16.44
CA TYR A 50 -13.97 -19.12 -15.56
C TYR A 50 -13.43 -18.38 -14.35
N THR A 51 -13.80 -17.12 -14.17
CA THR A 51 -13.58 -16.38 -12.93
C THR A 51 -14.88 -16.30 -12.15
N ARG A 52 -14.81 -16.52 -10.84
CA ARG A 52 -15.96 -16.23 -9.98
C ARG A 52 -16.15 -14.71 -9.96
N PRO A 53 -17.35 -14.17 -10.26
CA PRO A 53 -17.62 -12.78 -10.03
C PRO A 53 -17.54 -12.54 -8.52
N THR A 54 -16.45 -11.95 -8.05
CA THR A 54 -16.39 -11.37 -6.71
C THR A 54 -17.22 -10.11 -6.75
N GLY A 55 -18.21 -10.01 -5.87
CA GLY A 55 -19.00 -8.78 -5.75
C GLY A 55 -18.10 -7.57 -5.53
N LYS A 56 -18.42 -6.45 -6.17
CA LYS A 56 -17.71 -5.19 -5.91
C LYS A 56 -18.08 -4.76 -4.48
N TYR A 57 -17.11 -4.76 -3.57
CA TYR A 57 -17.31 -4.16 -2.25
C TYR A 57 -17.47 -2.64 -2.40
N LYS A 58 -18.40 -2.05 -1.64
CA LYS A 58 -18.51 -0.58 -1.58
C LYS A 58 -17.21 -0.03 -1.00
N THR A 59 -16.51 0.81 -1.76
CA THR A 59 -15.30 1.47 -1.27
C THR A 59 -15.67 2.46 -0.16
N SER A 60 -14.83 2.58 0.85
CA SER A 60 -15.07 3.53 1.95
C SER A 60 -14.96 4.99 1.53
N THR A 61 -14.48 5.28 0.33
CA THR A 61 -14.21 6.64 -0.13
C THR A 61 -14.43 6.72 -1.63
N THR A 62 -15.01 7.82 -2.09
CA THR A 62 -15.20 8.13 -3.51
C THR A 62 -13.91 8.70 -4.11
N THR A 63 -13.74 8.62 -5.43
CA THR A 63 -12.58 9.20 -6.13
C THR A 63 -12.41 10.70 -5.83
N ARG A 64 -13.52 11.46 -5.79
CA ARG A 64 -13.52 12.89 -5.46
C ARG A 64 -13.04 13.16 -4.03
N GLU A 65 -13.48 12.36 -3.07
CA GLU A 65 -13.06 12.45 -1.68
C GLU A 65 -11.57 12.11 -1.53
N ALA A 66 -11.08 11.09 -2.25
CA ALA A 66 -9.65 10.76 -2.27
C ALA A 66 -8.80 11.93 -2.81
N THR A 67 -9.28 12.67 -3.81
CA THR A 67 -8.62 13.87 -4.31
C THR A 67 -8.60 15.00 -3.28
N ARG A 68 -9.69 15.20 -2.51
CA ARG A 68 -9.71 16.18 -1.40
C ARG A 68 -8.73 15.79 -0.30
N LEU A 69 -8.66 14.50 0.07
CA LEU A 69 -7.68 13.99 1.03
C LEU A 69 -6.25 14.19 0.57
N LYS A 70 -5.95 13.99 -0.72
CA LYS A 70 -4.63 14.27 -1.31
C LYS A 70 -4.23 15.73 -1.11
N ARG A 71 -5.15 16.67 -1.39
CA ARG A 71 -4.89 18.10 -1.20
C ARG A 71 -4.67 18.43 0.27
N ALA A 72 -5.55 17.94 1.16
CA ALA A 72 -5.42 18.16 2.61
C ALA A 72 -4.09 17.61 3.17
N LEU A 73 -3.64 16.44 2.69
CA LEU A 73 -2.34 15.87 3.05
C LEU A 73 -1.17 16.75 2.59
N SER A 74 -1.24 17.33 1.39
CA SER A 74 -0.19 18.22 0.90
C SER A 74 -0.14 19.53 1.68
N THR A 75 -1.29 20.07 2.11
CA THR A 75 -1.37 21.30 2.91
C THR A 75 -0.88 21.08 4.34
N ASN A 76 -1.24 19.97 4.98
CA ASN A 76 -0.84 19.66 6.35
C ASN A 76 -0.24 18.23 6.46
N PRO A 77 1.03 18.04 6.05
CA PRO A 77 1.64 16.72 5.98
C PRO A 77 1.92 16.08 7.35
N LEU A 78 1.96 16.89 8.42
CA LEU A 78 2.19 16.43 9.80
C LEU A 78 0.89 16.27 10.60
N GLY A 79 -0.25 16.54 9.97
CA GLY A 79 -1.56 16.45 10.60
C GLY A 79 -1.92 15.00 10.98
N THR A 80 -2.67 14.86 12.06
CA THR A 80 -3.26 13.57 12.42
C THR A 80 -4.27 13.12 11.36
N SER A 81 -4.55 11.81 11.31
CA SER A 81 -5.59 11.29 10.42
C SER A 81 -6.96 11.91 10.64
N LYS A 82 -7.23 12.56 11.78
CA LYS A 82 -8.51 13.22 12.08
C LYS A 82 -8.52 14.59 11.42
N GLN A 83 -7.49 15.38 11.69
CA GLN A 83 -7.28 16.71 11.11
C GLN A 83 -7.28 16.67 9.58
N VAL A 84 -6.69 15.63 8.96
CA VAL A 84 -6.68 15.49 7.49
C VAL A 84 -8.10 15.27 6.92
N PHE A 85 -8.94 14.50 7.62
CA PHE A 85 -10.32 14.25 7.19
C PHE A 85 -11.21 15.48 7.42
N GLU A 86 -11.02 16.17 8.53
CA GLU A 86 -11.70 17.44 8.84
C GLU A 86 -11.33 18.51 7.81
N ALA A 87 -10.04 18.69 7.51
CA ALA A 87 -9.56 19.63 6.50
C ALA A 87 -10.07 19.30 5.08
N ALA A 88 -10.35 18.03 4.79
CA ALA A 88 -10.93 17.61 3.53
C ALA A 88 -12.46 17.78 3.46
N GLY A 89 -13.11 18.12 4.58
CA GLY A 89 -14.58 18.23 4.68
C GLY A 89 -15.29 16.91 4.44
N ILE A 90 -14.71 15.79 4.88
CA ILE A 90 -15.27 14.44 4.73
C ILE A 90 -15.75 13.95 6.09
N GLU A 91 -16.86 13.22 6.08
CA GLU A 91 -17.40 12.57 7.29
C GLU A 91 -16.31 11.76 8.03
N ILE A 92 -16.20 12.00 9.33
CA ILE A 92 -15.17 11.41 10.17
C ILE A 92 -15.50 9.93 10.43
N LYS A 93 -14.82 9.04 9.71
CA LYS A 93 -14.92 7.58 9.90
C LYS A 93 -14.10 7.11 11.10
N SER A 94 -14.28 5.84 11.47
CA SER A 94 -13.45 5.19 12.49
C SER A 94 -11.95 5.34 12.17
N ARG A 95 -11.11 5.39 13.21
CA ARG A 95 -9.65 5.56 13.08
C ARG A 95 -9.04 4.54 12.10
N SER A 96 -9.44 3.28 12.21
CA SER A 96 -8.95 2.18 11.36
C SER A 96 -9.26 2.42 9.88
N THR A 97 -10.47 2.88 9.56
CA THR A 97 -10.88 3.20 8.19
C THR A 97 -10.10 4.40 7.66
N ARG A 98 -9.96 5.47 8.45
CA ARG A 98 -9.17 6.65 8.07
C ARG A 98 -7.72 6.27 7.75
N CYS A 99 -7.09 5.49 8.61
CA CYS A 99 -5.72 5.02 8.38
C CYS A 99 -5.59 4.12 7.15
N ARG A 100 -6.57 3.23 6.89
CA ARG A 100 -6.57 2.37 5.69
C ARG A 100 -6.64 3.20 4.40
N VAL A 101 -7.53 4.20 4.37
CA VAL A 101 -7.68 5.10 3.21
C VAL A 101 -6.40 5.92 3.01
N LEU A 102 -5.85 6.51 4.08
CA LEU A 102 -4.62 7.32 3.96
C LEU A 102 -3.41 6.49 3.49
N LYS A 103 -3.31 5.21 3.89
CA LYS A 103 -2.26 4.30 3.40
C LYS A 103 -2.32 4.08 1.88
N THR A 104 -3.49 4.15 1.26
CA THR A 104 -3.61 4.05 -0.21
C THR A 104 -3.21 5.34 -0.93
N ILE A 105 -3.20 6.47 -0.22
CA ILE A 105 -3.00 7.80 -0.79
C ILE A 105 -1.56 8.29 -0.59
N GLY A 106 -0.95 7.97 0.56
CA GLY A 106 0.37 8.49 0.93
C GLY A 106 1.17 7.54 1.82
N LYS A 107 2.38 7.97 2.17
CA LYS A 107 3.30 7.22 3.04
C LYS A 107 3.44 7.93 4.37
N ASN A 108 3.40 7.16 5.46
CA ASN A 108 3.75 7.68 6.78
C ASN A 108 5.27 7.66 6.93
N ARG A 109 5.87 8.82 7.17
CA ARG A 109 7.30 9.00 7.44
C ARG A 109 7.46 9.85 8.70
N LYS A 110 8.40 9.48 9.57
CA LYS A 110 8.83 10.37 10.65
C LYS A 110 9.46 11.61 10.05
N ALA A 111 9.08 12.78 10.56
CA ALA A 111 9.77 14.03 10.23
C ALA A 111 11.20 13.96 10.74
N SER A 112 12.16 14.38 9.93
CA SER A 112 13.55 14.50 10.37
C SER A 112 13.62 15.55 11.49
N PRO A 113 14.21 15.23 12.66
CA PRO A 113 14.39 16.21 13.71
C PRO A 113 15.30 17.32 13.18
N ARG A 114 14.87 18.56 13.36
CA ARG A 114 15.65 19.75 13.00
C ARG A 114 15.58 20.73 14.16
N PRO A 115 16.68 21.43 14.50
CA PRO A 115 16.62 22.49 15.49
C PRO A 115 15.64 23.57 15.02
N LYS A 116 14.91 24.17 15.96
CA LYS A 116 14.03 25.29 15.65
C LYS A 116 14.89 26.48 15.25
N LEU A 117 14.74 26.94 14.00
CA LEU A 117 15.40 28.15 13.52
C LEU A 117 14.45 29.33 13.64
N THR A 118 14.88 30.38 14.33
CA THR A 118 14.23 31.69 14.31
C THR A 118 14.42 32.35 12.94
N SER A 119 13.68 33.43 12.66
CA SER A 119 13.89 34.24 11.45
C SER A 119 15.33 34.76 11.37
N ASP A 120 15.86 35.27 12.47
CA ASP A 120 17.25 35.75 12.57
C ASP A 120 18.26 34.67 12.23
N HIS A 121 18.14 33.46 12.79
CA HIS A 121 19.03 32.34 12.47
C HIS A 121 19.03 32.01 10.97
N LYS A 122 17.87 32.11 10.29
CA LYS A 122 17.77 31.85 8.85
C LYS A 122 18.49 32.93 8.05
N GLN A 123 18.32 34.20 8.41
CA GLN A 123 18.98 35.32 7.74
C GLN A 123 20.50 35.22 7.88
N ARG A 124 21.00 35.06 9.11
CA ARG A 124 22.45 34.94 9.36
C ARG A 124 23.09 33.76 8.62
N ARG A 125 22.39 32.62 8.55
CA ARG A 125 22.85 31.46 7.77
C ARG A 125 22.87 31.74 6.26
N LEU A 126 21.86 32.46 5.75
CA LEU A 126 21.80 32.87 4.34
C LEU A 126 22.94 33.83 4.01
N ASP A 127 23.14 34.86 4.83
CA ASP A 127 24.20 35.87 4.63
C ASP A 127 25.58 35.21 4.68
N TRP A 128 25.82 34.31 5.65
CA TRP A 128 27.05 33.53 5.70
C TRP A 128 27.25 32.70 4.43
N ALA A 129 26.21 32.02 3.95
CA ALA A 129 26.29 31.23 2.72
C ALA A 129 26.57 32.09 1.48
N MET A 130 25.95 33.27 1.37
CA MET A 130 26.20 34.21 0.29
C MET A 130 27.63 34.75 0.31
N ASN A 131 28.11 35.16 1.48
CA ASN A 131 29.46 35.72 1.65
C ASN A 131 30.55 34.67 1.38
N ASN A 132 30.29 33.39 1.68
CA ASN A 132 31.26 32.31 1.51
C ASN A 132 31.00 31.47 0.25
N MET A 133 30.12 31.88 -0.66
CA MET A 133 29.75 31.09 -1.85
C MET A 133 30.93 30.87 -2.81
N LYS A 134 31.87 31.81 -2.86
CA LYS A 134 33.10 31.74 -3.69
C LYS A 134 34.32 31.26 -2.90
N MET A 135 34.16 30.89 -1.64
CA MET A 135 35.26 30.45 -0.79
C MET A 135 35.76 29.06 -1.22
N GLU A 136 37.07 28.88 -1.26
CA GLU A 136 37.68 27.61 -1.59
C GLU A 136 37.77 26.73 -0.34
N PHE A 137 36.71 25.98 -0.05
CA PHE A 137 36.59 25.17 1.16
C PHE A 137 37.64 24.05 1.29
N SER A 138 38.37 23.72 0.21
CA SER A 138 39.51 22.78 0.23
C SER A 138 40.66 23.26 1.12
N LYS A 139 40.81 24.57 1.32
CA LYS A 139 41.84 25.20 2.14
C LYS A 139 41.39 25.44 3.58
N VAL A 140 40.13 25.15 3.90
CA VAL A 140 39.54 25.40 5.21
C VAL A 140 39.67 24.15 6.06
N ILE A 141 40.34 24.28 7.20
CA ILE A 141 40.39 23.23 8.23
C ILE A 141 39.16 23.41 9.12
N TRP A 142 38.34 22.37 9.21
CA TRP A 142 37.16 22.35 10.07
C TRP A 142 37.49 21.63 11.37
N THR A 143 37.10 22.22 12.49
CA THR A 143 37.23 21.63 13.83
C THR A 143 35.91 21.76 14.56
N ASP A 144 35.50 20.71 15.26
CA ASP A 144 34.36 20.71 16.16
C ASP A 144 34.69 19.86 17.39
N GLU A 145 34.02 20.13 18.49
CA GLU A 145 34.16 19.36 19.72
C GLU A 145 33.12 18.24 19.75
N SER A 146 33.56 17.00 19.94
CA SER A 146 32.66 15.86 20.14
C SER A 146 32.89 15.24 21.52
N ARG A 147 31.81 14.98 22.26
CA ARG A 147 31.86 14.23 23.52
C ARG A 147 32.02 12.73 23.22
N VAL A 148 33.02 12.10 23.82
CA VAL A 148 33.21 10.64 23.79
C VAL A 148 32.98 10.11 25.19
N SER A 149 31.97 9.26 25.35
CA SER A 149 31.65 8.60 26.62
C SER A 149 32.17 7.16 26.59
N LEU A 150 32.87 6.73 27.65
CA LEU A 150 33.42 5.37 27.77
C LEU A 150 32.33 4.32 28.02
N ASP A 151 31.30 4.67 28.80
CA ASP A 151 30.24 3.75 29.23
C ASP A 151 28.84 4.22 28.78
N GLY A 152 28.28 3.54 27.78
CA GLY A 152 26.86 3.59 27.40
C GLY A 152 26.34 4.92 26.81
N PRO A 153 25.19 4.91 26.12
CA PRO A 153 24.57 6.14 25.63
C PRO A 153 24.10 7.02 26.81
N ASP A 154 24.34 8.33 26.68
CA ASP A 154 24.11 9.39 27.68
C ASP A 154 22.62 9.73 27.90
N GLY A 155 21.79 8.70 28.07
CA GLY A 155 20.34 8.78 28.15
C GLY A 155 19.67 7.60 28.84
N TRP A 156 20.44 6.76 29.55
CA TRP A 156 19.91 5.65 30.36
C TRP A 156 19.40 6.14 31.74
N ALA A 157 18.62 7.22 31.74
CA ALA A 157 17.82 7.61 32.90
C ALA A 157 16.42 7.00 32.73
N ARG A 158 15.95 6.32 33.79
CA ARG A 158 14.69 5.59 33.89
C ARG A 158 13.45 6.41 33.53
#